data_AF-A0A6N8X473-F1
#
_entry.id   AF-A0A6N8X473-F1
#
_cell.length_a   1.000
_cell.length_b   1.000
_cell.length_c   1.000
_cell.angle_alpha   90.00
_cell.angle_beta   90.00
_cell.angle_gamma   90.00
#
_symmetry.space_group_name_H-M   'P 1'
#
loop_
_entity.id
_entity.type
_entity.pdbx_description
1 polymer ?
#
loop_
_entity_poly.entity_id
_entity_poly.type
_entity_poly.pdbx_seq_one_letter_code
_entity_poly.pdbx_strand_id
1 'polypeptide(L)'
;MERAEGLKPFGWRGRRAEWIALACFHGGVFTRAQWTSFLGCHHEKVGRAVRKLVGQGVAIEEKPPGIKGIGRICRIHGRPIYKALGLGDRRRR
;
A
#
# COMPACT_ATOMS: atom_id res chain seq x y z
N MET A 1 8.97 3.51 12.75
CA MET A 1 8.57 2.10 12.68
C MET A 1 7.39 1.76 13.60
N GLU A 2 7.26 2.38 14.78
CA GLU A 2 6.15 2.18 15.73
C GLU A 2 4.73 2.29 15.10
N ARG A 3 4.51 3.23 14.19
CA ARG A 3 3.19 3.42 13.55
C ARG A 3 2.75 2.28 12.63
N ALA A 4 3.68 1.50 12.08
CA ALA A 4 3.34 0.34 11.24
C ALA A 4 2.60 -0.76 12.04
N GLU A 5 2.78 -0.78 13.37
CA GLU A 5 2.09 -1.69 14.28
C GLU A 5 0.57 -1.45 14.30
N GLY A 6 0.13 -0.23 14.03
CA GLY A 6 -1.28 0.12 13.86
C GLY A 6 -1.95 -0.62 12.70
N LEU A 7 -1.18 -1.23 11.79
CA LEU A 7 -1.70 -2.02 10.68
C LEU A 7 -1.93 -3.51 11.04
N LYS A 8 -1.54 -3.96 12.24
CA LYS A 8 -1.77 -5.34 12.71
C LYS A 8 -3.24 -5.78 12.65
N PRO A 9 -4.23 -4.98 13.06
CA PRO A 9 -5.65 -5.34 12.96
C PRO A 9 -6.12 -5.58 11.52
N PHE A 10 -5.43 -5.01 10.53
CA PHE A 10 -5.70 -5.21 9.11
C PHE A 10 -4.95 -6.43 8.53
N GLY A 11 -4.20 -7.15 9.37
CA GLY A 11 -3.43 -8.33 9.00
C GLY A 11 -2.13 -8.01 8.25
N TRP A 12 -1.58 -6.81 8.44
CA TRP A 12 -0.28 -6.40 7.91
C TRP A 12 0.76 -6.39 9.03
N ARG A 13 1.95 -6.95 8.76
CA ARG A 13 3.04 -7.10 9.73
C ARG A 13 4.41 -6.93 9.08
N GLY A 14 5.41 -6.58 9.89
CA GLY A 14 6.81 -6.45 9.49
C GLY A 14 7.01 -5.52 8.29
N ARG A 15 7.93 -5.88 7.38
CA ARG A 15 8.27 -5.05 6.22
C ARG A 15 7.11 -4.74 5.28
N ARG A 16 6.06 -5.58 5.26
CA ARG A 16 4.85 -5.29 4.47
C ARG A 16 4.04 -4.15 5.09
N ALA A 17 3.92 -4.13 6.42
CA ALA A 17 3.29 -3.02 7.13
C ALA A 17 4.11 -1.74 7.01
N GLU A 18 5.45 -1.84 7.10
CA GLU A 18 6.36 -0.70 6.91
C GLU A 18 6.17 -0.04 5.54
N TRP A 19 6.10 -0.85 4.48
CA TRP A 19 5.85 -0.31 3.14
C TRP A 19 4.50 0.40 3.03
N ILE A 20 3.42 -0.21 3.54
CA ILE A 20 2.08 0.39 3.49
C ILE A 20 2.07 1.72 4.24
N ALA A 21 2.71 1.76 5.42
CA ALA A 21 2.87 2.99 6.19
C ALA A 21 3.63 4.05 5.38
N LEU A 22 4.79 3.69 4.83
CA LEU A 22 5.61 4.58 4.00
C LEU A 22 4.80 5.14 2.82
N ALA A 23 4.11 4.28 2.06
CA ALA A 23 3.26 4.69 0.96
C ALA A 23 2.20 5.70 1.43
N CYS A 24 1.50 5.45 2.54
CA CYS A 24 0.52 6.37 3.10
C CYS A 24 1.13 7.72 3.53
N PHE A 25 2.36 7.75 4.05
CA PHE A 25 3.07 9.01 4.35
C PHE A 25 3.40 9.83 3.10
N HIS A 26 3.52 9.19 1.94
CA HIS A 26 3.82 9.82 0.65
C HIS A 26 2.61 9.90 -0.30
N GLY A 27 1.39 10.03 0.25
CA GLY A 27 0.17 10.24 -0.54
C GLY A 27 -0.59 8.96 -0.92
N GLY A 28 -0.11 7.80 -0.49
CA GLY A 28 -0.78 6.51 -0.64
C GLY A 28 -0.69 5.90 -2.03
N VAL A 29 0.14 6.44 -2.91
CA VAL A 29 0.29 5.97 -4.29
C VAL A 29 1.64 5.29 -4.45
N PHE A 30 1.65 4.10 -5.06
CA PHE A 30 2.87 3.38 -5.37
C PHE A 30 2.66 2.38 -6.51
N THR A 31 3.73 1.88 -7.10
CA THR A 31 3.69 0.80 -8.10
C THR A 31 4.10 -0.54 -7.50
N ARG A 32 3.67 -1.64 -8.12
CA ARG A 32 4.15 -2.97 -7.71
C ARG A 32 5.67 -3.09 -7.78
N ALA A 33 6.32 -2.45 -8.75
CA ALA A 33 7.77 -2.46 -8.90
C ALA A 33 8.46 -1.83 -7.68
N GLN A 34 7.98 -0.68 -7.21
CA GLN A 34 8.49 -0.03 -6.00
C GLN A 34 8.38 -0.94 -4.77
N TRP A 35 7.21 -1.55 -4.54
CA TRP A 35 7.04 -2.46 -3.42
C TRP A 35 7.88 -3.74 -3.55
N THR A 36 8.03 -4.26 -4.77
CA THR A 36 8.87 -5.43 -5.07
C THR A 36 10.33 -5.16 -4.75
N SER A 37 10.83 -3.99 -5.19
CA SER A 37 12.19 -3.51 -4.91
C SER A 37 12.43 -3.36 -3.41
N PHE A 38 11.53 -2.68 -2.69
CA PHE A 38 11.60 -2.56 -1.23
C PHE A 38 11.57 -3.94 -0.54
N LEU A 39 10.66 -4.80 -1.01
CA LEU A 39 10.48 -6.22 -0.70
C LEU A 39 11.74 -7.08 -0.83
N GLY A 40 12.63 -6.75 -1.76
CA GLY A 40 13.66 -7.67 -2.24
C GLY A 40 13.07 -9.04 -2.59
N CYS A 41 11.85 -9.10 -3.13
CA CYS A 41 11.09 -10.34 -3.28
C CYS A 41 10.45 -10.46 -4.67
N HIS A 42 9.94 -11.64 -5.01
CA HIS A 42 9.31 -11.87 -6.31
C HIS A 42 8.00 -11.06 -6.48
N HIS A 43 7.79 -10.51 -7.68
CA HIS A 43 6.67 -9.61 -8.00
C HIS A 43 5.29 -10.24 -7.76
N GLU A 44 5.15 -11.57 -7.86
CA GLU A 44 3.90 -12.27 -7.55
C GLU A 44 3.49 -12.20 -6.08
N LYS A 45 4.46 -12.17 -5.15
CA LYS A 45 4.18 -12.01 -3.71
C LYS A 45 3.58 -10.63 -3.46
N VAL A 46 4.12 -9.60 -4.11
CA VAL A 46 3.56 -8.24 -4.08
C VAL A 46 2.19 -8.21 -4.75
N GLY A 47 2.02 -8.86 -5.91
CA GLY A 47 0.72 -8.94 -6.58
C GLY A 47 -0.37 -9.56 -5.69
N ARG A 48 -0.04 -10.61 -4.92
CA ARG A 48 -0.96 -11.18 -3.91
C ARG A 48 -1.27 -10.20 -2.79
N ALA A 49 -0.27 -9.47 -2.29
CA ALA A 49 -0.46 -8.46 -1.25
C ALA A 49 -1.36 -7.30 -1.74
N VAL A 50 -1.14 -6.79 -2.95
CA VAL A 50 -1.99 -5.75 -3.54
C VAL A 50 -3.43 -6.24 -3.71
N ARG A 51 -3.64 -7.46 -4.22
CA ARG A 51 -5.00 -8.04 -4.31
C ARG A 51 -5.68 -8.13 -2.95
N LYS A 52 -4.94 -8.42 -1.87
CA LYS A 52 -5.49 -8.39 -0.51
C LYS A 52 -5.89 -6.98 -0.07
N LEU A 53 -5.09 -5.95 -0.35
CA LEU A 53 -5.47 -4.55 -0.07
C LEU A 53 -6.74 -4.15 -0.84
N VAL A 54 -6.84 -4.55 -2.11
CA VAL A 54 -8.03 -4.29 -2.94
C VAL A 54 -9.25 -5.04 -2.42
N GLY A 55 -9.11 -6.34 -2.11
CA GLY A 55 -10.20 -7.15 -1.55
C GLY A 55 -10.67 -6.69 -0.17
N GLN A 56 -9.82 -6.03 0.60
CA GLN A 56 -10.19 -5.37 1.86
C GLN A 56 -10.88 -4.01 1.66
N GLY A 57 -11.02 -3.53 0.42
CA GLY A 57 -11.62 -2.23 0.11
C GLY A 57 -10.79 -1.02 0.56
N VAL A 58 -9.49 -1.22 0.84
CA VAL A 58 -8.60 -0.15 1.34
C VAL A 58 -7.69 0.42 0.26
N ALA A 59 -7.65 -0.20 -0.91
CA ALA A 59 -6.90 0.29 -2.06
C ALA A 59 -7.61 -0.02 -3.38
N ILE A 60 -7.25 0.72 -4.41
CA ILE A 60 -7.54 0.40 -5.80
C ILE A 60 -6.23 0.15 -6.54
N GLU A 61 -6.29 -0.66 -7.59
CA GLU A 61 -5.21 -0.85 -8.52
C GLU A 61 -5.67 -0.49 -9.93
N GLU A 62 -4.98 0.47 -10.53
CA GLU A 62 -5.26 0.96 -11.87
C GLU A 62 -4.13 0.52 -12.81
N LYS A 63 -4.48 0.16 -14.04
CA LYS A 63 -3.53 -0.03 -15.13
C LYS A 63 -3.65 1.18 -16.05
N PRO A 64 -2.69 2.13 -16.02
CA PRO A 64 -2.72 3.26 -16.92
C PRO A 64 -2.68 2.80 -18.38
N PRO A 65 -3.45 3.44 -19.28
CA PRO A 65 -3.36 3.16 -20.70
C PRO A 65 -1.93 3.42 -21.21
N GLY A 66 -1.44 2.56 -22.10
CA GLY A 66 -0.08 2.66 -22.66
C GLY A 66 1.03 2.00 -21.83
N ILE A 67 0.80 1.64 -20.56
CA ILE A 67 1.82 0.97 -19.73
C ILE A 67 1.66 -0.57 -19.82
N LYS A 68 2.68 -1.24 -20.38
CA LYS A 68 2.82 -2.72 -20.38
C LYS A 68 3.66 -3.18 -19.17
N GLY A 69 3.28 -4.28 -18.52
CA GLY A 69 4.08 -4.92 -17.45
C GLY A 69 3.75 -4.49 -16.00
N ILE A 70 4.79 -4.33 -15.16
CA ILE A 70 4.75 -4.15 -13.69
C ILE A 70 4.24 -2.76 -13.26
N GLY A 71 4.01 -1.84 -14.20
CA GLY A 71 3.58 -0.45 -13.96
C GLY A 71 2.11 -0.28 -13.56
N ARG A 72 1.52 -1.24 -12.85
CA ARG A 72 0.22 -1.03 -12.20
C ARG A 72 0.39 -0.07 -11.03
N ILE A 73 -0.48 0.94 -10.98
CA ILE A 73 -0.50 1.95 -9.93
C ILE A 73 -1.49 1.50 -8.86
N CYS A 74 -1.02 1.40 -7.64
CA CYS A 74 -1.83 1.10 -6.46
C CYS A 74 -2.05 2.40 -5.69
N ARG A 75 -3.31 2.69 -5.34
CA ARG A 75 -3.69 3.85 -4.53
C ARG A 75 -4.44 3.38 -3.28
N ILE A 76 -3.85 3.59 -2.10
CA ILE A 76 -4.47 3.31 -0.81
C ILE A 76 -5.42 4.46 -0.48
N HIS A 77 -6.70 4.17 -0.24
CA HIS A 77 -7.74 5.14 0.10
C HIS A 77 -8.53 4.82 1.36
N GLY A 78 -8.32 3.65 1.97
CA GLY A 78 -9.05 3.24 3.17
C GLY A 78 -8.77 4.18 4.36
N ARG A 79 -9.75 5.02 4.72
CA ARG A 79 -9.68 5.89 5.92
C ARG A 79 -9.23 5.15 7.20
N PRO A 80 -9.67 3.90 7.47
CA PRO A 80 -9.20 3.16 8.63
C PRO A 80 -7.68 2.94 8.67
N ILE A 81 -7.02 2.71 7.52
CA ILE A 81 -5.57 2.56 7.45
C ILE A 81 -4.87 3.87 7.81
N TYR A 82 -5.32 4.98 7.23
CA TYR A 82 -4.74 6.30 7.56
C TYR A 82 -4.97 6.65 9.03
N LYS A 83 -6.16 6.38 9.59
CA LYS A 83 -6.44 6.61 11.01
C LYS A 83 -5.53 5.77 11.89
N ALA A 84 -5.34 4.49 11.57
CA ALA A 84 -4.46 3.60 12.32
C ALA A 84 -2.98 4.01 12.27
N LEU A 85 -2.58 4.72 11.22
CA LEU A 85 -1.24 5.30 11.07
C LEU A 85 -1.11 6.70 11.72
N GLY A 86 -2.18 7.24 12.32
CA GLY A 86 -2.20 8.61 12.84
C GLY A 86 -2.19 9.70 11.76
N LEU A 87 -2.60 9.35 10.53
CA LEU A 87 -2.65 10.22 9.36
C LEU A 87 -4.07 10.78 9.08
N GLY A 88 -5.01 10.57 10.01
CA GLY A 88 -6.45 10.75 9.83
C GLY A 88 -6.94 12.13 9.37
N ASP A 89 -6.11 13.16 9.34
CA ASP A 89 -6.50 14.54 9.01
C ASP A 89 -5.69 15.20 7.88
N ARG A 90 -4.64 14.53 7.36
CA ARG A 90 -3.73 15.14 6.38
C ARG A 90 -4.19 15.07 4.92
N ARG A 91 -5.41 14.58 4.66
CA ARG A 91 -5.94 14.42 3.29
C ARG A 91 -6.67 15.65 2.74
N ARG A 92 -6.78 16.72 3.51
CA ARG A 92 -7.26 18.04 3.07
C ARG A 92 -6.12 19.05 3.13
N ARG A 93 -5.24 19.04 2.13
CA ARG A 93 -4.49 20.21 1.66
C ARG A 93 -3.91 19.92 0.30
#